data_AF-A0A139A825-F1
#
_entry.id   AF-A0A139A825-F1
#
_cell.length_a   1.000
_cell.length_b   1.000
_cell.length_c   1.000
_cell.angle_alpha   90.00
_cell.angle_beta   90.00
_cell.angle_gamma   90.00
#
_symmetry.space_group_name_H-M   'P 1'
#
loop_
_entity.id
_entity.type
_entity.pdbx_description
1 polymer ?
#
loop_
_entity_poly.entity_id
_entity_poly.type
_entity_poly.pdbx_seq_one_letter_code
_entity_poly.pdbx_strand_id
1 'polypeptide(L)' 'PQTIYEGGYFTATMKFPNDYPFNPPTFAFSDELFHPNVYPSDHRICISIPHPPSDDPMSGEKAEERWNPTQLVES' A
#
# COMPACT_ATOMS: atom_id res chain seq x y z
N PRO A 1 -11.14 -3.19 -23.36
CA PRO A 1 -10.72 -3.00 -21.97
C PRO A 1 -9.52 -3.88 -21.60
N GLN A 2 -8.42 -3.27 -21.17
CA GLN A 2 -7.16 -3.93 -20.77
C GLN A 2 -7.17 -4.36 -19.30
N THR A 3 -8.02 -3.77 -18.44
CA THR A 3 -8.26 -4.21 -17.05
C THR A 3 -9.75 -4.14 -16.69
N ILE A 4 -10.14 -4.79 -15.59
CA ILE A 4 -11.52 -4.76 -15.08
C ILE A 4 -11.90 -3.41 -14.44
N TYR A 5 -10.92 -2.55 -14.15
CA TYR A 5 -11.11 -1.24 -13.54
C TYR A 5 -11.01 -0.08 -14.56
N GLU A 6 -10.92 -0.38 -15.85
CA GLU A 6 -10.81 0.63 -16.90
C GLU A 6 -11.98 1.61 -16.88
N GLY A 7 -11.67 2.92 -16.94
CA GLY A 7 -12.66 4.00 -16.87
C GLY A 7 -13.12 4.37 -15.46
N GLY A 8 -12.65 3.67 -14.42
CA GLY A 8 -12.91 4.01 -13.03
C GLY A 8 -12.13 5.26 -12.56
N TYR A 9 -12.73 6.00 -11.62
CA TYR A 9 -12.06 7.08 -10.90
C TYR A 9 -12.12 6.79 -9.41
N PHE A 10 -10.97 6.58 -8.80
CA PHE A 10 -10.86 6.14 -7.41
C PHE A 10 -10.17 7.21 -6.58
N THR A 11 -10.83 7.62 -5.50
CA THR A 11 -10.24 8.54 -4.52
C THR A 11 -9.65 7.73 -3.38
N ALA A 12 -8.55 8.22 -2.82
CA ALA A 12 -7.83 7.56 -1.75
C ALA A 12 -7.18 8.60 -0.84
N THR A 13 -6.91 8.18 0.40
CA THR A 13 -6.24 9.00 1.40
C THR A 13 -4.90 8.36 1.76
N MET A 14 -3.84 9.17 1.70
CA MET A 14 -2.52 8.82 2.20
C MET A 14 -2.24 9.58 3.49
N LYS A 15 -1.80 8.89 4.54
CA LYS A 15 -1.41 9.49 5.82
C LYS A 15 0.04 9.18 6.12
N PHE A 16 0.83 10.23 6.33
CA PHE A 16 2.24 10.13 6.65
C PHE A 16 2.41 10.04 8.18
N PRO A 17 3.26 9.12 8.67
CA PRO A 17 3.63 9.10 10.07
C PRO A 17 4.57 10.28 10.40
N ASN A 18 4.71 10.61 11.68
CA ASN A 18 5.56 11.71 12.14
C ASN A 18 7.06 11.49 11.88
N ASP A 19 7.46 10.24 11.68
CA ASP A 19 8.84 9.80 11.44
C ASP A 19 9.08 9.38 9.98
N TYR A 20 8.20 9.77 9.06
CA TYR A 20 8.47 9.65 7.63
C TYR A 20 9.82 10.36 7.28
N PRO A 21 10.71 9.75 6.47
CA PRO A 21 10.52 8.54 5.67
C PRO A 21 11.00 7.23 6.32
N PHE A 22 11.25 7.18 7.63
CA PHE A 22 11.71 5.95 8.29
C PHE A 22 10.63 4.88 8.39
N ASN A 23 9.36 5.29 8.49
CA ASN A 23 8.20 4.42 8.37
C ASN A 23 7.32 4.81 7.16
N PRO A 24 6.66 3.84 6.52
CA PRO A 24 5.85 4.08 5.34
C PRO A 24 4.58 4.89 5.67
N PRO A 25 4.04 5.63 4.69
CA PRO A 25 2.68 6.15 4.80
C PRO A 25 1.65 5.01 4.72
N THR A 26 0.49 5.22 5.34
CA THR A 26 -0.66 4.33 5.14
C THR A 26 -1.50 4.83 3.96
N PHE A 27 -2.04 3.93 3.14
CA PHE A 27 -2.91 4.24 2.01
C PHE A 27 -4.24 3.47 2.11
N ALA A 28 -5.36 4.17 1.94
CA ALA A 28 -6.69 3.57 1.91
C ALA A 28 -7.57 4.22 0.85
N PHE A 29 -8.37 3.42 0.15
CA PHE A 29 -9.40 3.94 -0.75
C PHE A 29 -10.53 4.59 0.06
N SER A 30 -11.11 5.67 -0.48
CA SER A 30 -12.23 6.37 0.16
C SER A 30 -13.52 5.57 0.07
N ASP A 31 -13.74 4.90 -1.07
CA ASP A 31 -14.89 4.03 -1.34
C ASP A 31 -14.47 2.55 -1.35
N GLU A 32 -15.45 1.65 -1.27
CA GLU A 32 -15.22 0.21 -1.37
C GLU A 32 -14.66 -0.16 -2.74
N LEU A 33 -13.50 -0.83 -2.75
CA LEU A 33 -12.88 -1.38 -3.96
C LEU A 33 -12.67 -2.88 -3.77
N PHE A 34 -13.37 -3.69 -4.57
CA PHE A 34 -13.23 -5.13 -4.54
C PHE A 34 -11.96 -5.55 -5.29
N HIS A 35 -10.87 -5.80 -4.56
CA HIS A 35 -9.59 -6.25 -5.07
C HIS A 35 -8.88 -7.17 -4.05
N PRO A 36 -8.16 -8.23 -4.46
CA PRO A 36 -7.51 -9.15 -3.52
C PRO A 36 -6.54 -8.48 -2.52
N ASN A 37 -5.92 -7.37 -2.93
CA ASN A 37 -5.00 -6.58 -2.12
C ASN A 37 -5.65 -5.38 -1.42
N VAL A 38 -6.99 -5.33 -1.31
CA VAL A 38 -7.70 -4.29 -0.57
C VAL A 38 -8.53 -4.93 0.51
N TYR A 39 -8.30 -4.52 1.76
CA TYR A 39 -9.05 -5.05 2.88
C TYR A 39 -10.51 -4.56 2.85
N PRO A 40 -11.50 -5.47 2.93
CA PRO A 40 -12.92 -5.08 2.93
C PRO A 40 -13.34 -4.26 4.17
N SER A 41 -12.59 -4.38 5.27
CA SER A 41 -12.94 -3.75 6.55
C SER A 41 -12.62 -2.27 6.63
N ASP A 42 -11.53 -1.84 6.00
CA ASP A 42 -10.99 -0.49 6.16
C ASP A 42 -10.41 0.10 4.86
N HIS A 43 -10.60 -0.60 3.74
CA HIS A 43 -10.17 -0.22 2.39
C HIS A 43 -8.67 0.07 2.28
N ARG A 44 -7.86 -0.41 3.24
CA ARG A 44 -6.41 -0.29 3.18
C ARG A 44 -5.86 -1.24 2.11
N ILE A 45 -4.85 -0.76 1.41
CA ILE A 45 -4.10 -1.57 0.47
C ILE A 45 -3.09 -2.46 1.21
N CYS A 46 -2.92 -3.69 0.73
CA CYS A 46 -1.97 -4.68 1.24
C CYS A 46 -1.05 -5.14 0.11
N ILE A 47 0.08 -4.45 -0.02
CA ILE A 47 1.20 -4.77 -0.92
C ILE A 47 2.49 -4.64 -0.12
N SER A 48 3.61 -5.09 -0.67
CA SER A 48 4.88 -5.16 0.06
C SER A 48 5.45 -3.80 0.48
N ILE A 49 5.28 -2.76 -0.34
CA ILE A 49 5.90 -1.43 -0.13
C ILE A 49 5.50 -0.76 1.20
N PRO A 50 4.21 -0.65 1.60
CA PRO A 50 3.84 -0.06 2.87
C PRO A 50 4.06 -0.98 4.08
N HIS A 51 4.70 -2.14 3.93
CA HIS A 51 5.10 -2.96 5.07
C HIS A 51 6.38 -2.41 5.71
N PRO A 52 6.44 -2.30 7.06
CA PRO A 52 7.65 -1.88 7.75
C PRO A 52 8.86 -2.75 7.40
N PRO A 53 10.09 -2.22 7.54
CA PRO A 53 11.31 -2.97 7.35
C PRO A 53 11.53 -3.94 8.54
N SER A 54 10.77 -5.02 8.56
CA SER A 54 11.02 -6.18 9.42
C SER A 54 11.32 -7.39 8.54
N ASP A 55 11.99 -8.40 9.09
CA ASP A 55 11.97 -9.73 8.51
C ASP A 55 10.70 -10.43 9.00
N ASP A 56 9.73 -10.63 8.10
CA ASP A 56 8.57 -11.50 8.36
C ASP A 56 8.67 -12.74 7.46
N PRO A 57 9.28 -13.83 7.95
CA PRO A 57 9.48 -15.05 7.16
C PRO A 57 8.18 -15.71 6.69
N MET A 58 7.04 -15.37 7.29
CA MET A 58 5.73 -15.94 6.95
C MET A 58 5.04 -15.21 5.79
N SER A 59 5.47 -13.99 5.47
CA SER A 59 4.89 -13.18 4.39
C SER A 59 5.27 -13.67 2.99
N GLY A 60 6.43 -14.32 2.86
CA GLY A 60 7.03 -14.66 1.55
C GLY A 60 7.63 -13.48 0.79
N GLU A 61 7.62 -12.27 1.37
CA GLU A 61 8.19 -11.05 0.78
C GLU A 61 9.69 -10.94 1.07
N LYS A 62 10.46 -10.44 0.10
CA LYS A 62 11.87 -10.08 0.32
C LYS A 62 11.95 -8.73 1.03
N ALA A 63 12.97 -8.53 1.85
CA ALA A 63 13.22 -7.25 2.50
C ALA A 63 13.37 -6.08 1.50
N GLU A 64 13.92 -6.35 0.30
CA GLU A 64 14.08 -5.38 -0.78
C GLU A 64 12.74 -4.92 -1.40
N GLU A 65 11.67 -5.67 -1.20
CA GLU A 65 10.32 -5.36 -1.70
C GLU A 65 9.51 -4.51 -0.70
N ARG A 66 10.06 -4.29 0.51
CA ARG A 66 9.43 -3.56 1.62
C ARG A 66 9.83 -2.08 1.65
N TRP A 67 9.21 -1.34 2.57
CA TRP A 67 9.50 0.08 2.75
C TRP A 67 10.98 0.32 3.05
N ASN A 68 11.57 1.26 2.34
CA ASN A 68 12.83 1.85 2.76
C ASN A 68 12.85 3.37 2.52
N PRO A 69 13.67 4.14 3.26
CA PRO A 69 13.67 5.61 3.18
C PRO A 69 14.06 6.21 1.82
N THR A 70 14.52 5.41 0.85
CA THR A 70 14.83 5.87 -0.51
C THR A 70 13.62 5.80 -1.45
N GLN A 71 12.54 5.13 -1.05
CA GLN A 71 11.29 5.09 -1.81
C GLN A 71 10.52 6.39 -1.67
N LEU A 72 9.83 6.77 -2.75
CA LEU A 72 9.01 7.96 -2.84
C LEU A 72 7.53 7.59 -3.01
N VAL A 73 6.64 8.56 -2.80
CA VAL A 73 5.19 8.39 -3.02
C VAL A 73 4.86 7.99 -4.47
N GLU A 74 5.70 8.40 -5.43
CA GLU A 74 5.55 8.08 -6.85
C GLU A 74 6.11 6.72 -7.26
N SER A 75 6.80 6.01 -6.36
CA SER A 75 7.52 4.77 -6.63
C SER A 75 6.64 3.53 -6.66
#